data_AF-A0AAV2QZN7-F1
#
_entry.id   AF-A0AAV2QZN7-F1
#
_cell.length_a   1.000
_cell.length_b   1.000
_cell.length_c   1.000
_cell.angle_alpha   90.00
_cell.angle_beta   90.00
_cell.angle_gamma   90.00
#
_symmetry.space_group_name_H-M   'P 1'
#
loop_
_entity.id
_entity.type
_entity.pdbx_description
1 polymer ?
#
loop_
_entity_poly.entity_id
_entity_poly.type
_entity_poly.pdbx_seq_one_letter_code
_entity_poly.pdbx_strand_id
1 'polypeptide(L)'
;MTEDLHKTSEYANKGHDGAEEDPLAARHELFLREIEAIDEYWGPTFRTIYDGDEHGKFMERLDARIRNHDRDIERMCNHHYQGFIDSIRELLQVRSQAQKLKNEVLRIDEESQESSKQLLARTEELVRTRKVQANIHSAVDALTHCLPVLSTYAKLEKQLKEKRYYPALKTLEQLEHTYLPRVASYRFAQQMRDNIPKVREDIKKASMTDIKDFLEAIRRVSARIGQVAMKHAATQYNMDPTLAANRTKRNAPPPPNPFTGETYEAQSEALSDEEEELCAQDLINFAPVYRCLHIYTVLGAREQFETYYRQQRREQIFLWPRPHVSMLGKLNGFSSNLKKTTGFFIINGFVF
;
A
#
# COMPACT_ATOMS: atom_id res chain seq x y z
N MET A 1 -34.26 -37.14 -51.58
CA MET A 1 -34.03 -38.54 -51.12
C MET A 1 -35.19 -38.89 -50.22
N THR A 2 -36.09 -39.83 -50.48
CA THR A 2 -36.29 -40.83 -51.53
C THR A 2 -37.68 -41.39 -51.20
N GLU A 3 -38.74 -40.89 -51.82
CA GLU A 3 -40.08 -41.47 -51.73
C GLU A 3 -40.80 -41.10 -53.03
N ASP A 4 -40.66 -41.96 -54.03
CA ASP A 4 -41.57 -42.10 -55.18
C ASP A 4 -41.07 -43.26 -56.05
N LEU A 5 -41.20 -44.47 -55.51
CA LEU A 5 -40.96 -45.72 -56.21
C LEU A 5 -42.10 -46.68 -55.86
N HIS A 6 -43.32 -46.34 -56.26
CA HIS A 6 -44.40 -47.32 -56.51
C HIS A 6 -45.63 -46.62 -57.08
N LYS A 7 -45.70 -46.56 -58.41
CA LYS A 7 -46.94 -46.62 -59.22
C LYS A 7 -46.58 -46.47 -60.69
N THR A 8 -46.19 -47.57 -61.34
CA THR A 8 -46.28 -47.75 -62.80
C THR A 8 -45.96 -49.20 -63.11
N SER A 9 -46.94 -50.09 -62.89
CA SER A 9 -46.95 -51.41 -63.51
C SER A 9 -48.36 -51.97 -63.47
N GLU A 10 -49.27 -51.35 -64.21
CA GLU A 10 -50.57 -51.93 -64.51
C GLU A 10 -51.23 -51.16 -65.66
N TYR A 11 -50.71 -51.31 -66.88
CA TYR A 11 -51.47 -51.16 -68.14
C TYR A 11 -50.67 -51.86 -69.25
N ALA A 12 -50.62 -53.18 -69.15
CA ALA A 12 -50.12 -54.03 -70.21
C ALA A 12 -51.16 -55.13 -70.47
N ASN A 13 -52.25 -54.79 -71.15
CA ASN A 13 -52.90 -55.75 -72.04
C ASN A 13 -53.83 -55.08 -73.06
N LYS A 14 -53.32 -55.03 -74.29
CA LYS A 14 -53.99 -55.41 -75.54
C LYS A 14 -55.48 -55.10 -75.69
N GLY A 15 -55.71 -54.12 -76.56
CA GLY A 15 -56.93 -53.92 -77.33
C GLY A 15 -56.69 -52.86 -78.41
N HIS A 16 -55.56 -52.94 -79.12
CA HIS A 16 -55.33 -52.14 -80.31
C HIS A 16 -56.07 -52.85 -81.45
N ASP A 17 -57.33 -52.48 -81.66
CA ASP A 17 -58.00 -52.69 -82.93
C ASP A 17 -57.15 -51.98 -83.99
N GLY A 18 -56.37 -52.78 -84.72
CA GLY A 18 -55.61 -52.33 -85.87
C GLY A 18 -56.58 -51.87 -86.94
N ALA A 19 -56.85 -50.57 -86.98
CA ALA A 19 -57.15 -49.93 -88.24
C ALA A 19 -55.91 -50.12 -89.11
N GLU A 20 -56.03 -50.87 -90.21
CA GLU A 20 -55.00 -50.96 -91.23
C GLU A 20 -54.56 -49.52 -91.59
N GLU A 21 -53.35 -49.12 -91.19
CA GLU A 21 -52.77 -47.86 -91.64
C GLU A 21 -52.60 -47.96 -93.15
N ASP A 22 -53.34 -47.12 -93.88
CA ASP A 22 -53.25 -46.95 -95.33
C ASP A 22 -51.76 -46.92 -95.76
N PRO A 23 -51.30 -47.74 -96.71
CA PRO A 23 -49.90 -47.75 -97.18
C PRO A 23 -49.41 -46.36 -97.62
N LEU A 24 -50.33 -45.51 -98.08
CA LEU A 24 -50.10 -44.10 -98.41
C LEU A 24 -49.78 -43.26 -97.16
N ALA A 25 -50.34 -43.63 -96.01
CA ALA A 25 -50.10 -43.03 -94.71
C ALA A 25 -48.68 -43.21 -94.23
N ALA A 26 -48.22 -44.46 -94.24
CA ALA A 26 -46.86 -44.81 -93.86
C ALA A 26 -45.82 -44.11 -94.76
N ARG A 27 -46.10 -43.98 -96.06
CA ARG A 27 -45.21 -43.31 -97.02
C ARG A 27 -45.09 -41.81 -96.79
N HIS A 28 -46.20 -41.11 -96.52
CA HIS A 28 -46.17 -39.68 -96.19
C HIS A 28 -45.49 -39.41 -94.85
N GLU A 29 -45.67 -40.27 -93.84
CA GLU A 29 -44.92 -40.17 -92.58
C GLU A 29 -43.41 -40.35 -92.76
N LEU A 30 -42.99 -41.22 -93.68
CA LEU A 30 -41.58 -41.43 -94.00
C LEU A 30 -40.98 -40.18 -94.67
N PHE A 31 -41.69 -39.57 -95.61
CA PHE A 31 -41.29 -38.30 -96.22
C PHE A 31 -41.23 -37.14 -95.22
N LEU A 32 -42.19 -37.05 -94.28
CA LEU A 32 -42.15 -36.04 -93.22
C LEU A 32 -40.92 -36.22 -92.32
N ARG A 33 -40.56 -37.45 -91.96
CA ARG A 33 -39.35 -37.74 -91.18
C ARG A 33 -38.07 -37.44 -91.94
N GLU A 34 -38.03 -37.69 -93.24
CA GLU A 34 -36.89 -37.32 -94.08
C GLU A 34 -36.70 -35.79 -94.14
N ILE A 35 -37.81 -35.04 -94.24
CA ILE A 35 -37.79 -33.56 -94.22
C ILE A 35 -37.38 -33.05 -92.83
N GLU A 36 -37.85 -33.68 -91.74
CA GLU A 36 -37.42 -33.34 -90.36
C GLU A 36 -35.94 -33.69 -90.09
N ALA A 37 -35.34 -34.60 -90.86
CA ALA A 37 -33.97 -35.07 -90.65
C ALA A 37 -32.92 -34.42 -91.56
N ILE A 38 -33.33 -33.79 -92.67
CA ILE A 38 -32.44 -33.20 -93.68
C ILE A 38 -32.70 -31.70 -93.77
N ASP A 39 -31.74 -30.85 -93.39
CA ASP A 39 -31.93 -29.39 -93.38
C ASP A 39 -31.63 -28.68 -94.72
N GLU A 40 -30.91 -29.32 -95.65
CA GLU A 40 -30.32 -28.61 -96.81
C GLU A 40 -30.87 -28.96 -98.20
N TYR A 41 -31.29 -30.21 -98.45
CA TYR A 41 -31.70 -30.62 -99.80
C TYR A 41 -32.92 -31.55 -99.83
N TRP A 42 -34.07 -30.95 -100.11
CA TRP A 42 -35.38 -31.62 -100.08
C TRP A 42 -35.85 -32.09 -101.48
N GLY A 43 -35.03 -31.85 -102.51
CA GLY A 43 -35.36 -32.03 -103.93
C GLY A 43 -35.85 -33.44 -104.32
N PRO A 44 -35.21 -34.54 -103.88
CA PRO A 44 -35.63 -35.89 -104.23
C PRO A 44 -36.97 -36.27 -103.61
N THR A 45 -37.16 -35.95 -102.32
CA THR A 45 -38.39 -36.21 -101.55
C THR A 45 -39.57 -35.43 -102.14
N PHE A 46 -39.38 -34.16 -102.50
CA PHE A 46 -40.42 -33.39 -103.18
C PHE A 46 -40.73 -33.90 -104.58
N ARG A 47 -39.72 -34.27 -105.37
CA ARG A 47 -39.94 -34.85 -106.70
C ARG A 47 -40.79 -36.12 -106.63
N THR A 48 -40.53 -36.99 -105.65
CA THR A 48 -41.34 -38.20 -105.43
C THR A 48 -42.78 -37.93 -104.98
N ILE A 49 -43.04 -36.81 -104.29
CA ILE A 49 -44.40 -36.42 -103.87
C ILE A 49 -45.20 -35.85 -105.04
N TYR A 50 -44.57 -35.01 -105.87
CA TYR A 50 -45.20 -34.42 -107.05
C TYR A 50 -45.41 -35.43 -108.19
N ASP A 51 -44.44 -36.32 -108.43
CA ASP A 51 -44.54 -37.38 -109.46
C ASP A 51 -45.64 -38.42 -109.12
N GLY A 52 -46.06 -38.50 -107.85
CA GLY A 52 -47.12 -39.40 -107.38
C GLY A 52 -48.55 -38.86 -107.41
N ASP A 53 -48.78 -37.59 -107.81
CA ASP A 53 -50.09 -36.88 -107.76
C ASP A 53 -50.80 -36.90 -106.38
N GLU A 54 -50.03 -37.14 -105.31
CA GLU A 54 -50.51 -37.28 -103.92
C GLU A 54 -50.21 -36.03 -103.06
N HIS A 55 -49.71 -34.97 -103.70
CA HIS A 55 -49.24 -33.73 -103.07
C HIS A 55 -50.29 -33.06 -102.16
N GLY A 56 -51.58 -33.07 -102.53
CA GLY A 56 -52.65 -32.50 -101.70
C GLY A 56 -52.82 -33.23 -100.37
N LYS A 57 -52.81 -34.58 -100.39
CA LYS A 57 -52.89 -35.42 -99.18
C LYS A 57 -51.62 -35.34 -98.33
N PHE A 58 -50.46 -35.14 -98.97
CA PHE A 58 -49.20 -34.90 -98.27
C PHE A 58 -49.19 -33.54 -97.56
N MET A 59 -49.65 -32.47 -98.23
CA MET A 59 -49.77 -31.13 -97.63
C MET A 59 -50.71 -31.14 -96.43
N GLU A 60 -51.86 -31.83 -96.50
CA GLU A 60 -52.76 -31.99 -95.36
C GLU A 60 -52.08 -32.68 -94.15
N ARG A 61 -51.22 -33.68 -94.41
CA ARG A 61 -50.43 -34.36 -93.37
C ARG A 61 -49.32 -33.48 -92.81
N LEU A 62 -48.64 -32.70 -93.65
CA LEU A 62 -47.63 -31.73 -93.23
C LEU A 62 -48.26 -30.66 -92.34
N ASP A 63 -49.42 -30.11 -92.74
CA ASP A 63 -50.17 -29.14 -91.93
C ASP A 63 -50.65 -29.75 -90.61
N ALA A 64 -51.01 -31.04 -90.59
CA ALA A 64 -51.32 -31.76 -89.35
C ALA A 64 -50.09 -31.94 -88.45
N ARG A 65 -48.91 -32.22 -89.05
CA ARG A 65 -47.64 -32.37 -88.35
C ARG A 65 -47.17 -31.05 -87.73
N ILE A 66 -47.24 -29.94 -88.48
CA ILE A 66 -46.93 -28.59 -88.01
C ILE A 66 -47.84 -28.23 -86.83
N ARG A 67 -49.16 -28.43 -86.98
CA ARG A 67 -50.13 -28.18 -85.89
C ARG A 67 -49.88 -29.03 -84.64
N ASN A 68 -49.40 -30.26 -84.79
CA ASN A 68 -49.03 -31.11 -83.65
C ASN A 68 -47.77 -30.57 -82.95
N HIS A 69 -46.72 -30.21 -83.69
CA HIS A 69 -45.51 -29.61 -83.12
C HIS A 69 -45.81 -28.27 -82.44
N ASP A 70 -46.64 -27.41 -83.04
CA ASP A 70 -47.07 -26.16 -82.40
C ASP A 70 -47.79 -26.41 -81.08
N ARG A 71 -48.69 -27.41 -81.03
CA ARG A 71 -49.36 -27.81 -79.79
C ARG A 71 -48.39 -28.37 -78.75
N ASP A 72 -47.38 -29.10 -79.17
CA ASP A 72 -46.38 -29.66 -78.25
C ASP A 72 -45.43 -28.58 -77.71
N ILE A 73 -45.03 -27.61 -78.55
CA ILE A 73 -44.29 -26.40 -78.14
C ILE A 73 -45.12 -25.58 -77.16
N GLU A 74 -46.40 -25.31 -77.47
CA GLU A 74 -47.31 -24.61 -76.56
C GLU A 74 -47.48 -25.36 -75.24
N ARG A 75 -47.62 -26.69 -75.28
CA ARG A 75 -47.75 -27.51 -74.07
C ARG A 75 -46.47 -27.44 -73.22
N MET A 76 -45.29 -27.55 -73.82
CA MET A 76 -44.02 -27.44 -73.10
C MET A 76 -43.81 -26.04 -72.52
N CYS A 77 -44.06 -24.99 -73.30
CA CYS A 77 -43.97 -23.60 -72.84
C CYS A 77 -44.95 -23.35 -71.68
N ASN A 78 -46.19 -23.81 -71.80
CA ASN A 78 -47.19 -23.70 -70.74
C ASN A 78 -46.85 -24.54 -69.50
N HIS A 79 -46.12 -25.64 -69.65
CA HIS A 79 -45.68 -26.44 -68.51
C HIS A 79 -44.53 -25.75 -67.73
N HIS A 80 -43.62 -25.07 -68.43
CA HIS A 80 -42.40 -24.53 -67.83
C HIS A 80 -42.42 -23.01 -67.56
N TYR A 81 -43.34 -22.22 -68.15
CA TYR A 81 -43.33 -20.77 -67.97
C TYR A 81 -43.47 -20.37 -66.50
N GLN A 82 -44.29 -21.09 -65.73
CA GLN A 82 -44.52 -20.77 -64.34
C GLN A 82 -43.25 -20.98 -63.50
N GLY A 83 -42.55 -22.11 -63.70
CA GLY A 83 -41.28 -22.38 -63.03
C GLY A 83 -40.18 -21.38 -63.41
N PHE A 84 -40.17 -20.90 -64.65
CA PHE A 84 -39.26 -19.82 -65.08
C PHE A 84 -39.57 -18.49 -64.39
N ILE A 85 -40.85 -18.09 -64.32
CA ILE A 85 -41.28 -16.87 -63.62
C ILE A 85 -40.93 -16.95 -62.13
N ASP A 86 -41.18 -18.09 -61.49
CA ASP A 86 -40.90 -18.28 -60.08
C ASP A 86 -39.38 -18.23 -59.82
N SER A 87 -38.56 -18.84 -60.69
CA SER A 87 -37.09 -18.75 -60.62
C SER A 87 -36.58 -17.31 -60.76
N ILE A 88 -37.15 -16.51 -61.66
CA ILE A 88 -36.79 -15.09 -61.80
C ILE A 88 -37.19 -14.30 -60.54
N ARG A 89 -38.38 -14.57 -60.00
CA ARG A 89 -38.87 -13.89 -58.79
C ARG A 89 -37.96 -14.21 -57.60
N GLU A 90 -37.59 -15.47 -57.42
CA GLU A 90 -36.63 -15.90 -56.40
C GLU A 90 -35.27 -15.22 -56.56
N LEU A 91 -34.73 -15.16 -57.78
CA LEU A 91 -33.45 -14.49 -58.04
C LEU A 91 -33.49 -13.00 -57.67
N LEU A 92 -34.59 -12.31 -58.00
CA LEU A 92 -34.80 -10.91 -57.61
C LEU A 92 -34.89 -10.74 -56.09
N GLN A 93 -35.54 -11.69 -55.41
CA GLN A 93 -35.64 -11.70 -53.96
C GLN A 93 -34.28 -11.95 -53.31
N VAL A 94 -33.50 -12.92 -53.79
CA VAL A 94 -32.14 -13.21 -53.31
C VAL A 94 -31.25 -11.97 -53.48
N ARG A 95 -31.33 -11.28 -54.63
CA ARG A 95 -30.60 -10.02 -54.85
C ARG A 95 -30.96 -8.96 -53.79
N SER A 96 -32.24 -8.80 -53.48
CA SER A 96 -32.70 -7.86 -52.45
C SER A 96 -32.19 -8.25 -51.06
N GLN A 97 -32.28 -9.52 -50.70
CA GLN A 97 -31.80 -10.05 -49.42
C GLN A 97 -30.29 -9.92 -49.27
N ALA A 98 -29.52 -10.22 -50.32
CA ALA A 98 -28.07 -10.05 -50.35
C ALA A 98 -27.68 -8.58 -50.15
N GLN A 99 -28.41 -7.64 -50.76
CA GLN A 99 -28.18 -6.22 -50.55
C GLN A 99 -28.48 -5.78 -49.11
N LYS A 100 -29.56 -6.27 -48.51
CA LYS A 100 -29.87 -6.01 -47.08
C LYS A 100 -28.79 -6.57 -46.16
N LEU A 101 -28.36 -7.81 -46.40
CA LEU A 101 -27.29 -8.44 -45.64
C LEU A 101 -25.98 -7.65 -45.74
N LYS A 102 -25.61 -7.22 -46.95
CA LYS A 102 -24.43 -6.36 -47.16
C LYS A 102 -24.51 -5.08 -46.32
N ASN A 103 -25.66 -4.41 -46.31
CA ASN A 103 -25.83 -3.19 -45.55
C ASN A 103 -25.75 -3.44 -44.03
N GLU A 104 -26.34 -4.53 -43.52
CA GLU A 104 -26.21 -4.90 -42.11
C GLU A 104 -24.77 -5.25 -41.73
N VAL A 105 -24.03 -5.97 -42.58
CA VAL A 105 -22.62 -6.29 -42.34
C VAL A 105 -21.78 -5.02 -42.26
N LEU A 106 -22.01 -4.05 -43.16
CA LEU A 106 -21.31 -2.77 -43.12
C LEU A 106 -21.65 -1.96 -41.86
N ARG A 107 -22.92 -1.96 -41.44
CA ARG A 107 -23.35 -1.29 -40.21
C ARG A 107 -22.68 -1.90 -38.97
N ILE A 108 -22.66 -3.23 -38.87
CA ILE A 108 -22.04 -3.94 -37.75
C ILE A 108 -20.52 -3.70 -37.74
N ASP A 109 -19.86 -3.70 -38.90
CA ASP A 109 -18.44 -3.39 -39.01
C ASP A 109 -18.14 -1.97 -38.49
N GLU A 110 -18.94 -0.97 -38.90
CA GLU A 110 -18.78 0.41 -38.44
C GLU A 110 -19.00 0.55 -36.91
N GLU A 111 -20.08 -0.06 -36.38
CA GLU A 111 -20.36 -0.08 -34.95
C GLU A 111 -19.26 -0.81 -34.15
N SER A 112 -18.75 -1.92 -34.67
CA SER A 112 -17.67 -2.69 -34.06
C SER A 112 -16.36 -1.91 -34.03
N GLN A 113 -16.02 -1.23 -35.13
CA GLN A 113 -14.82 -0.39 -35.21
C GLN A 113 -14.91 0.80 -34.25
N GLU A 114 -16.07 1.46 -34.16
CA GLU A 114 -16.26 2.57 -33.23
C GLU A 114 -16.17 2.12 -31.77
N SER A 115 -16.83 1.01 -31.42
CA SER A 115 -16.71 0.41 -30.08
C SER A 115 -15.27 0.03 -29.75
N SER A 116 -14.54 -0.54 -30.72
CA SER A 116 -13.13 -0.91 -30.57
C SER A 116 -12.23 0.31 -30.33
N LYS A 117 -12.45 1.41 -31.05
CA LYS A 117 -11.71 2.67 -30.85
C LYS A 117 -11.93 3.23 -29.45
N GLN A 118 -13.17 3.24 -28.97
CA GLN A 118 -13.50 3.70 -27.62
C GLN A 118 -12.87 2.80 -26.55
N LEU A 119 -12.89 1.48 -26.76
CA LEU A 119 -12.29 0.52 -25.85
C LEU A 119 -10.76 0.65 -25.79
N LEU A 120 -10.10 0.90 -26.93
CA LEU A 120 -8.67 1.19 -26.98
C LEU A 120 -8.33 2.45 -26.18
N ALA A 121 -9.08 3.55 -26.38
CA ALA A 121 -8.87 4.79 -25.63
C ALA A 121 -9.02 4.59 -24.11
N ARG A 122 -10.04 3.85 -23.66
CA ARG A 122 -10.24 3.49 -22.25
C ARG A 122 -9.12 2.60 -21.71
N THR A 123 -8.61 1.68 -22.54
CA THR A 123 -7.50 0.79 -22.16
C THR A 123 -6.21 1.58 -21.95
N GLU A 124 -5.91 2.55 -22.83
CA GLU A 124 -4.77 3.46 -22.65
C GLU A 124 -4.89 4.30 -21.37
N GLU A 125 -6.08 4.84 -21.09
CA GLU A 125 -6.38 5.58 -19.86
C GLU A 125 -6.15 4.70 -18.61
N LEU A 126 -6.59 3.44 -18.67
CA LEU A 126 -6.41 2.47 -17.59
C LEU A 126 -4.93 2.11 -17.39
N VAL A 127 -4.16 1.96 -18.47
CA VAL A 127 -2.70 1.75 -18.38
C VAL A 127 -2.00 2.95 -17.75
N ARG A 128 -2.36 4.19 -18.15
CA ARG A 128 -1.81 5.40 -17.50
C ARG A 128 -2.15 5.43 -16.02
N THR A 129 -3.40 5.14 -15.67
CA THR A 129 -3.86 5.14 -14.28
C THR A 129 -3.12 4.10 -13.44
N ARG A 130 -2.92 2.89 -13.97
CA ARG A 130 -2.13 1.85 -13.30
C ARG A 130 -0.67 2.26 -13.10
N LYS A 131 -0.06 2.96 -14.06
CA LYS A 131 1.29 3.50 -13.91
C LYS A 131 1.36 4.54 -12.80
N VAL A 132 0.38 5.45 -12.72
CA VAL A 132 0.27 6.42 -11.62
C VAL A 132 0.08 5.69 -10.29
N GLN A 133 -0.78 4.67 -10.23
CA GLN A 133 -0.98 3.85 -9.04
C GLN A 133 0.31 3.16 -8.58
N ALA A 134 1.09 2.58 -9.49
CA ALA A 134 2.38 1.96 -9.17
C ALA A 134 3.40 2.98 -8.64
N ASN A 135 3.43 4.18 -9.22
CA ASN A 135 4.27 5.27 -8.73
C ASN A 135 3.84 5.72 -7.33
N ILE A 136 2.53 5.84 -7.09
CA ILE A 136 1.98 6.16 -5.75
C ILE A 136 2.37 5.09 -4.75
N HIS A 137 2.23 3.81 -5.10
CA HIS A 137 2.61 2.70 -4.21
C HIS A 137 4.09 2.75 -3.85
N SER A 138 4.96 2.94 -4.85
CA SER A 138 6.40 3.10 -4.63
C SER A 138 6.74 4.29 -3.73
N ALA A 139 6.01 5.40 -3.87
CA ALA A 139 6.17 6.57 -2.99
C ALA A 139 5.68 6.30 -1.56
N VAL A 140 4.54 5.61 -1.40
CA VAL A 140 4.02 5.19 -0.09
C VAL A 140 5.00 4.25 0.60
N ASP A 141 5.58 3.29 -0.12
CA ASP A 141 6.57 2.38 0.43
C ASP A 141 7.82 3.15 0.87
N ALA A 142 8.36 4.02 0.02
CA ALA A 142 9.50 4.87 0.35
C ALA A 142 9.24 5.70 1.63
N LEU A 143 8.06 6.33 1.74
CA LEU A 143 7.67 7.11 2.91
C LEU A 143 7.51 6.24 4.16
N THR A 144 6.92 5.05 4.03
CA THR A 144 6.75 4.09 5.13
C THR A 144 8.09 3.66 5.73
N HIS A 145 9.12 3.48 4.90
CA HIS A 145 10.47 3.18 5.37
C HIS A 145 11.13 4.38 6.08
N CYS A 146 10.84 5.61 5.64
CA CYS A 146 11.41 6.83 6.22
C CYS A 146 10.73 7.26 7.52
N LEU A 147 9.46 6.92 7.73
CA LEU A 147 8.66 7.39 8.86
C LEU A 147 9.24 7.00 10.24
N PRO A 148 9.69 5.74 10.47
CA PRO A 148 10.32 5.37 11.74
C PRO A 148 11.60 6.17 12.02
N VAL A 149 12.39 6.47 10.99
CA VAL A 149 13.64 7.24 11.11
C VAL A 149 13.34 8.67 11.57
N LEU A 150 12.36 9.32 10.92
CA LEU A 150 11.95 10.68 11.27
C LEU A 150 11.27 10.74 12.64
N SER A 151 10.43 9.75 12.98
CA SER A 151 9.76 9.66 14.28
C SER A 151 10.76 9.46 15.42
N THR A 152 11.74 8.57 15.26
CA THR A 152 12.78 8.34 16.27
C THR A 152 13.70 9.54 16.42
N TYR A 153 14.01 10.26 15.34
CA TYR A 153 14.76 11.51 15.41
C TYR A 153 13.97 12.65 16.09
N ALA A 154 12.67 12.79 15.81
CA ALA A 154 11.81 13.74 16.51
C ALA A 154 11.72 13.42 18.01
N LYS A 155 11.68 12.13 18.36
CA LYS A 155 11.74 11.67 19.76
C LYS A 155 13.08 12.03 20.41
N LEU A 156 14.20 11.86 19.70
CA LEU A 156 15.53 12.27 20.16
C LEU A 156 15.58 13.78 20.45
N GLU A 157 15.12 14.62 19.53
CA GLU A 157 15.08 16.07 19.74
C GLU A 157 14.24 16.45 20.96
N LYS A 158 13.09 15.78 21.18
CA LYS A 158 12.26 16.00 22.37
C LYS A 158 13.00 15.62 23.65
N GLN A 159 13.69 14.48 23.67
CA GLN A 159 14.47 14.02 24.83
C GLN A 159 15.64 14.96 25.15
N LEU A 160 16.27 15.54 24.13
CA LEU A 160 17.30 16.56 24.30
C LEU A 160 16.75 17.83 24.94
N LYS A 161 15.58 18.32 24.49
CA LYS A 161 14.90 19.48 25.08
C LYS A 161 14.50 19.25 26.54
N GLU A 162 14.09 18.04 26.89
CA GLU A 162 13.75 17.64 28.26
C GLU A 162 14.98 17.38 29.16
N LYS A 163 16.21 17.61 28.67
CA LYS A 163 17.48 17.27 29.36
C LYS A 163 17.60 15.79 29.78
N ARG A 164 16.87 14.91 29.09
CA ARG A 164 16.92 13.45 29.29
C ARG A 164 18.01 12.84 28.42
N TYR A 165 19.27 13.16 28.75
CA TYR A 165 20.44 12.80 27.95
C TYR A 165 20.64 11.28 27.80
N TYR A 166 20.31 10.49 28.82
CA TYR A 166 20.49 9.03 28.75
C TYR A 166 19.47 8.34 27.82
N PRO A 167 18.15 8.56 27.96
CA PRO A 167 17.19 8.11 26.95
C PRO A 167 17.50 8.61 25.54
N ALA A 168 18.04 9.83 25.43
CA ALA A 168 18.49 10.40 24.16
C ALA A 168 19.64 9.60 23.54
N LEU A 169 20.69 9.25 24.30
CA LEU A 169 21.81 8.42 23.80
C LEU A 169 21.31 7.06 23.30
N LYS A 170 20.45 6.38 24.07
CA LYS A 170 19.89 5.08 23.66
C LYS A 170 19.05 5.18 22.38
N THR A 171 18.26 6.25 22.25
CA THR A 171 17.47 6.50 21.03
C THR A 171 18.37 6.83 19.84
N LEU A 172 19.49 7.52 20.07
CA LEU A 172 20.51 7.82 19.06
C LEU A 172 21.23 6.56 18.57
N GLU A 173 21.61 5.66 19.47
CA GLU A 173 22.20 4.35 19.10
C GLU A 173 21.23 3.48 18.30
N GLN A 174 19.96 3.45 18.72
CA GLN A 174 18.91 2.72 17.97
C GLN A 174 18.69 3.33 16.57
N LEU A 175 18.74 4.66 16.45
CA LEU A 175 18.67 5.36 15.18
C LEU A 175 19.83 4.96 14.26
N GLU A 176 21.05 4.93 14.78
CA GLU A 176 22.28 4.61 14.04
C GLU A 176 22.37 3.16 13.56
N HIS A 177 22.09 2.20 14.44
CA HIS A 177 22.32 0.78 14.14
C HIS A 177 21.09 0.09 13.53
N THR A 178 19.87 0.53 13.86
CA THR A 178 18.65 -0.17 13.42
C THR A 178 17.96 0.52 12.24
N TYR A 179 17.82 1.84 12.29
CA TYR A 179 16.95 2.56 11.34
C TYR A 179 17.72 3.18 10.18
N LEU A 180 18.88 3.79 10.42
CA LEU A 180 19.70 4.45 9.39
C LEU A 180 20.21 3.52 8.27
N PRO A 181 20.62 2.26 8.53
CA PRO A 181 21.06 1.36 7.46
C PRO A 181 19.95 1.07 6.44
N ARG A 182 18.68 1.08 6.89
CA ARG A 182 17.50 0.81 6.05
C ARG A 182 17.19 1.93 5.06
N VAL A 183 17.65 3.15 5.33
CA VAL A 183 17.39 4.35 4.52
C VAL A 183 18.67 4.98 3.96
N ALA A 184 19.77 4.23 3.93
CA ALA A 184 21.10 4.75 3.56
C ALA A 184 21.18 5.34 2.13
N SER A 185 20.27 4.95 1.23
CA SER A 185 20.17 5.47 -0.14
C SER A 185 19.66 6.91 -0.21
N TYR A 186 18.99 7.42 0.83
CA TYR A 186 18.42 8.76 0.83
C TYR A 186 19.42 9.81 1.33
N ARG A 187 19.44 10.98 0.69
CA ARG A 187 20.33 12.10 1.05
C ARG A 187 20.14 12.59 2.49
N PHE A 188 18.90 12.63 2.98
CA PHE A 188 18.63 13.09 4.35
C PHE A 188 19.27 12.14 5.39
N ALA A 189 19.33 10.83 5.11
CA ALA A 189 19.94 9.85 6.00
C ALA A 189 21.47 10.06 6.14
N GLN A 190 22.13 10.50 5.07
CA GLN A 190 23.55 10.87 5.10
C GLN A 190 23.79 12.08 6.01
N GLN A 191 22.99 13.14 5.83
CA GLN A 191 23.06 14.33 6.67
C GLN A 191 22.78 14.01 8.15
N MET A 192 21.83 13.12 8.44
CA MET A 192 21.58 12.65 9.80
C MET A 192 22.79 11.91 10.38
N ARG A 193 23.41 11.01 9.61
CA ARG A 193 24.62 10.27 10.03
C ARG A 193 25.77 11.22 10.37
N ASP A 194 25.99 12.26 9.57
CA ASP A 194 27.04 13.25 9.81
C ASP A 194 26.77 14.12 11.05
N ASN A 195 25.50 14.24 11.46
CA ASN A 195 25.11 14.99 12.64
C ASN A 195 25.14 14.16 13.94
N ILE A 196 25.06 12.82 13.88
CA ILE A 196 25.16 11.94 15.06
C ILE A 196 26.39 12.26 15.94
N PRO A 197 27.63 12.34 15.42
CA PRO A 197 28.78 12.63 16.26
C PRO A 197 28.70 14.01 16.92
N LYS A 198 28.11 15.01 16.24
CA LYS A 198 27.90 16.35 16.80
C LYS A 198 26.93 16.30 17.97
N VAL A 199 25.79 15.59 17.82
CA VAL A 199 24.81 15.41 18.90
C VAL A 199 25.42 14.69 20.10
N ARG A 200 26.26 13.67 19.88
CA ARG A 200 26.99 12.99 20.98
C ARG A 200 27.89 13.96 21.75
N GLU A 201 28.63 14.80 21.03
CA GLU A 201 29.51 15.80 21.64
C GLU A 201 28.72 16.91 22.35
N ASP A 202 27.58 17.33 21.80
CA ASP A 202 26.70 18.32 22.43
C ASP A 202 26.09 17.78 23.73
N ILE A 203 25.66 16.51 23.77
CA ILE A 203 25.23 15.84 25.01
C ILE A 203 26.37 15.77 26.03
N LYS A 204 27.59 15.42 25.57
CA LYS A 204 28.79 15.36 26.41
C LYS A 204 29.09 16.71 27.06
N LYS A 205 29.00 17.81 26.29
CA LYS A 205 29.19 19.19 26.76
C LYS A 205 28.07 19.63 27.69
N ALA A 206 26.80 19.40 27.34
CA ALA A 206 25.65 19.76 28.16
C ALA A 206 25.67 19.05 29.52
N SER A 207 26.01 17.76 29.54
CA SER A 207 26.20 17.01 30.78
C SER A 207 27.39 17.54 31.61
N MET A 208 28.44 18.04 30.95
CA MET A 208 29.58 18.68 31.63
C MET A 208 29.22 20.06 32.20
N THR A 209 28.29 20.78 31.59
CA THR A 209 27.75 22.03 32.16
C THR A 209 26.88 21.73 33.39
N ASP A 210 25.99 20.75 33.31
CA ASP A 210 25.14 20.34 34.44
C ASP A 210 25.97 19.93 35.67
N ILE A 211 27.11 19.27 35.49
CA ILE A 211 28.03 18.94 36.60
C ILE A 211 28.76 20.18 37.13
N LYS A 212 29.13 21.15 36.28
CA LYS A 212 29.74 22.41 36.74
C LYS A 212 28.77 23.20 37.63
N ASP A 213 27.53 23.33 37.19
CA ASP A 213 26.46 23.98 37.96
C ASP A 213 26.21 23.26 39.29
N PHE A 214 26.21 21.92 39.26
CA PHE A 214 26.10 21.10 40.48
C PHE A 214 27.27 21.32 41.44
N LEU A 215 28.51 21.35 40.94
CA LEU A 215 29.70 21.60 41.75
C LEU A 215 29.67 23.00 42.38
N GLU A 216 29.10 24.00 41.71
CA GLU A 216 28.88 25.33 42.29
C GLU A 216 27.77 25.33 43.35
N ALA A 217 26.64 24.67 43.08
CA ALA A 217 25.54 24.55 44.02
C ALA A 217 25.98 23.86 45.33
N ILE A 218 26.72 22.76 45.21
CA ILE A 218 27.31 22.06 46.35
C ILE A 218 28.24 22.95 47.16
N ARG A 219 29.01 23.83 46.52
CA ARG A 219 29.89 24.76 47.23
C ARG A 219 29.10 25.64 48.21
N ARG A 220 27.92 26.12 47.80
CA ARG A 220 27.04 26.96 48.64
C ARG A 220 26.41 26.16 49.78
N VAL A 221 25.98 24.93 49.51
CA VAL A 221 25.27 24.09 50.49
C VAL A 221 26.21 23.34 51.45
N SER A 222 27.49 23.17 51.08
CA SER A 222 28.50 22.43 51.87
C SER A 222 28.59 22.85 53.34
N ALA A 223 28.53 24.15 53.63
CA ALA A 223 28.57 24.68 54.99
C ALA A 223 27.33 24.29 55.81
N ARG A 224 26.14 24.30 55.18
CA ARG A 224 24.87 23.91 55.81
C ARG A 224 24.83 22.42 56.09
N ILE A 225 25.31 21.59 55.14
CA ILE A 225 25.41 20.14 55.32
C ILE A 225 26.31 19.79 56.49
N GLY A 226 27.49 20.40 56.59
CA GLY A 226 28.37 20.12 57.72
C GLY A 226 27.85 20.65 59.04
N GLN A 227 27.06 21.74 59.05
CA GLN A 227 26.34 22.18 60.25
C GLN A 227 25.29 21.17 60.70
N VAL A 228 24.44 20.67 59.79
CA VAL A 228 23.41 19.67 60.09
C VAL A 228 24.05 18.36 60.53
N ALA A 229 25.10 17.89 59.83
CA ALA A 229 25.82 16.68 60.18
C ALA A 229 26.52 16.79 61.55
N MET A 230 27.13 17.94 61.88
CA MET A 230 27.74 18.16 63.20
C MET A 230 26.69 18.27 64.31
N LYS A 231 25.52 18.91 64.05
CA LYS A 231 24.41 18.96 65.01
C LYS A 231 23.88 17.55 65.29
N HIS A 232 23.69 16.74 64.24
CA HIS A 232 23.26 15.35 64.36
C HIS A 232 24.30 14.45 65.04
N ALA A 233 25.59 14.63 64.77
CA ALA A 233 26.65 13.90 65.48
C ALA A 233 26.69 14.29 66.97
N ALA A 234 26.54 15.58 67.30
CA ALA A 234 26.52 16.06 68.68
C ALA A 234 25.32 15.50 69.47
N THR A 235 24.14 15.38 68.83
CA THR A 235 22.94 14.78 69.44
C THR A 235 23.02 13.25 69.54
N GLN A 236 23.70 12.57 68.62
CA GLN A 236 23.93 11.13 68.70
C GLN A 236 24.92 10.72 69.78
N TYR A 237 26.00 11.48 69.96
CA TYR A 237 27.06 11.19 70.93
C TYR A 237 26.87 11.86 72.31
N ASN A 238 25.70 12.46 72.58
CA ASN A 238 25.38 13.17 73.85
C ASN A 238 26.44 14.22 74.26
N MET A 239 27.08 14.86 73.29
CA MET A 239 28.14 15.85 73.55
C MET A 239 27.60 17.21 74.00
N ASP A 240 26.30 17.46 73.84
CA ASP A 240 25.63 18.71 74.23
C ASP A 240 24.43 18.42 75.18
N PRO A 241 24.53 18.75 76.48
CA PRO A 241 23.47 18.45 77.45
C PRO A 241 22.16 19.20 77.19
N THR A 242 22.21 20.32 76.44
CA THR A 242 21.04 21.15 76.15
C THR A 242 20.13 20.54 75.06
N LEU A 243 20.72 19.81 74.11
CA LEU A 243 19.99 19.12 73.03
C LEU A 243 19.50 17.72 73.47
N ALA A 244 20.21 17.07 74.40
CA ALA A 244 19.80 15.79 74.97
C ALA A 244 18.55 15.91 75.87
N ALA A 245 18.38 17.04 76.56
CA ALA A 245 17.24 17.30 77.45
C ALA A 245 15.88 17.32 76.73
N ASN A 246 15.85 17.66 75.43
CA ASN A 246 14.62 17.66 74.64
C ASN A 246 14.15 16.25 74.25
N ARG A 247 15.04 15.24 74.21
CA ARG A 247 14.64 13.85 73.92
C ARG A 247 13.91 13.18 75.08
N THR A 248 14.19 13.61 76.32
CA THR A 248 13.56 13.05 77.54
C THR A 248 12.18 13.62 77.85
N LYS A 249 11.71 14.64 77.11
CA LYS A 249 10.34 15.16 77.19
C LYS A 249 9.40 14.58 76.13
N ARG A 250 9.67 13.38 75.61
CA ARG A 250 8.62 12.57 74.97
C ARG A 250 7.67 12.08 76.07
N ASN A 251 6.71 12.92 76.44
CA ASN A 251 5.56 12.53 77.23
C ASN A 251 4.93 11.31 76.55
N ALA A 252 4.92 10.17 77.24
CA ALA A 252 4.09 9.04 76.82
C ALA A 252 2.66 9.56 76.65
N PRO A 253 1.94 9.20 75.57
CA PRO A 253 0.55 9.60 75.44
C PRO A 253 -0.19 9.08 76.69
N PRO A 254 -0.92 9.95 77.41
CA PRO A 254 -1.63 9.52 78.61
C PRO A 254 -2.63 8.41 78.25
N PRO A 255 -2.84 7.44 79.14
CA PRO A 255 -3.68 6.29 78.84
C PRO A 255 -5.12 6.73 78.52
N PRO A 256 -5.77 6.09 77.53
CA PRO A 256 -7.13 6.44 77.13
C PRO A 256 -8.11 6.19 78.28
N ASN A 257 -9.06 7.12 78.45
CA ASN A 257 -10.00 7.10 79.57
C ASN A 257 -10.99 5.93 79.40
N PRO A 258 -11.18 5.01 80.38
CA PRO A 258 -11.84 3.72 80.14
C PRO A 258 -13.36 3.74 79.92
N PHE A 259 -14.02 4.91 79.91
CA PHE A 259 -15.49 5.00 79.88
C PHE A 259 -16.07 5.72 78.65
N THR A 260 -15.27 6.44 77.87
CA THR A 260 -15.78 7.21 76.71
C THR A 260 -14.97 7.06 75.42
N GLY A 261 -13.82 6.38 75.43
CA GLY A 261 -13.13 5.98 74.20
C GLY A 261 -12.58 7.10 73.31
N GLU A 262 -12.67 8.37 73.71
CA GLU A 262 -12.14 9.50 72.94
C GLU A 262 -10.75 9.92 73.43
N THR A 263 -9.82 10.05 72.47
CA THR A 263 -8.50 10.65 72.67
C THR A 263 -8.60 12.17 72.48
N TYR A 264 -8.18 12.94 73.48
CA TYR A 264 -8.08 14.39 73.38
C TYR A 264 -6.92 14.74 72.43
N GLU A 265 -7.25 15.15 71.20
CA GLU A 265 -6.32 15.81 70.29
C GLU A 265 -5.96 17.19 70.86
N ALA A 266 -4.98 17.21 71.76
CA ALA A 266 -4.29 18.45 72.10
C ALA A 266 -3.46 18.85 70.87
N GLN A 267 -3.95 19.85 70.15
CA GLN A 267 -3.21 20.62 69.15
C GLN A 267 -1.95 21.18 69.80
N SER A 268 -0.85 20.43 69.83
CA SER A 268 0.47 21.01 69.99
C SER A 268 0.89 21.52 68.62
N GLU A 269 0.97 22.84 68.50
CA GLU A 269 1.62 23.54 67.40
C GLU A 269 3.02 22.96 67.17
N ALA A 270 3.13 21.97 66.29
CA ALA A 270 4.38 21.38 65.81
C ALA A 270 5.04 22.30 64.76
N LEU A 271 5.00 23.60 64.99
CA LEU A 271 5.71 24.60 64.19
C LEU A 271 7.14 24.72 64.72
N SER A 272 7.96 23.66 64.61
CA SER A 272 9.43 23.75 64.73
C SER A 272 10.25 22.48 64.46
N ASP A 273 9.66 21.33 64.12
CA ASP A 273 10.44 20.07 64.01
C ASP A 273 10.58 19.50 62.58
N GLU A 274 10.05 20.14 61.54
CA GLU A 274 10.25 19.66 60.15
C GLU A 274 11.70 19.85 59.65
N GLU A 275 12.49 20.74 60.28
CA GLU A 275 13.91 20.89 59.95
C GLU A 275 14.82 19.82 60.61
N GLU A 276 14.33 19.05 61.59
CA GLU A 276 15.15 18.11 62.37
C GLU A 276 15.21 16.68 61.81
N GLU A 277 14.36 16.33 60.83
CA GLU A 277 14.36 15.00 60.18
C GLU A 277 15.06 14.93 58.82
N LEU A 278 15.47 16.06 58.25
CA LEU A 278 16.21 16.06 56.97
C LEU A 278 17.64 15.52 57.17
N CYS A 279 17.88 14.28 56.77
CA CYS A 279 19.22 13.73 56.68
C CYS A 279 20.05 14.56 55.71
N ALA A 280 21.35 14.77 56.00
CA ALA A 280 22.29 15.46 55.11
C ALA A 280 22.30 14.92 53.66
N GLN A 281 21.85 13.68 53.48
CA GLN A 281 21.67 12.95 52.22
C GLN A 281 20.48 13.47 51.39
N ASP A 282 19.40 13.93 52.02
CA ASP A 282 18.19 14.44 51.34
C ASP A 282 18.35 15.89 50.86
N LEU A 283 19.36 16.59 51.38
CA LEU A 283 19.70 17.96 50.95
C LEU A 283 20.42 18.02 49.59
N ILE A 284 20.88 16.90 49.04
CA ILE A 284 21.71 16.89 47.82
C ILE A 284 21.22 15.85 46.82
N ASN A 285 20.86 16.32 45.63
CA ASN A 285 20.59 15.44 44.50
C ASN A 285 21.88 15.13 43.71
N PHE A 286 22.48 13.96 43.96
CA PHE A 286 23.67 13.49 43.22
C PHE A 286 23.39 13.00 41.79
N ALA A 287 22.13 13.01 41.33
CA ALA A 287 21.79 12.56 39.98
C ALA A 287 22.62 13.21 38.85
N PRO A 288 23.02 14.49 38.88
CA PRO A 288 23.90 15.07 37.86
C PRO A 288 25.26 14.38 37.76
N VAL A 289 25.84 13.95 38.89
CA VAL A 289 27.14 13.26 38.94
C VAL A 289 27.02 11.88 38.32
N TYR A 290 26.05 11.09 38.79
CA TYR A 290 25.84 9.73 38.30
C TYR A 290 25.43 9.72 36.83
N ARG A 291 24.58 10.66 36.39
CA ARG A 291 24.22 10.82 34.97
C ARG A 291 25.44 11.14 34.12
N CYS A 292 26.27 12.10 34.53
CA CYS A 292 27.45 12.50 33.77
C CYS A 292 28.50 11.36 33.72
N LEU A 293 28.77 10.71 34.86
CA LEU A 293 29.65 9.54 34.92
C LEU A 293 29.17 8.43 33.98
N HIS A 294 27.87 8.14 33.98
CA HIS A 294 27.31 7.10 33.14
C HIS A 294 27.38 7.46 31.65
N ILE A 295 27.05 8.70 31.25
CA ILE A 295 27.19 9.18 29.86
C ILE A 295 28.64 9.07 29.39
N TYR A 296 29.60 9.52 30.20
CA TYR A 296 31.02 9.41 29.85
C TYR A 296 31.50 7.96 29.82
N THR A 297 30.90 7.06 30.60
CA THR A 297 31.19 5.62 30.53
C THR A 297 30.67 5.01 29.23
N VAL A 298 29.43 5.30 28.84
CA VAL A 298 28.84 4.82 27.56
C VAL A 298 29.62 5.36 26.35
N LEU A 299 30.11 6.60 26.43
CA LEU A 299 30.95 7.20 25.39
C LEU A 299 32.42 6.75 25.42
N GLY A 300 32.83 5.86 26.33
CA GLY A 300 34.21 5.36 26.45
C GLY A 300 35.22 6.37 27.00
N ALA A 301 34.76 7.48 27.60
CA ALA A 301 35.58 8.58 28.09
C ALA A 301 35.56 8.71 29.64
N ARG A 302 35.34 7.59 30.35
CA ARG A 302 35.19 7.57 31.82
C ARG A 302 36.36 8.22 32.56
N GLU A 303 37.60 7.91 32.15
CA GLU A 303 38.81 8.45 32.79
C GLU A 303 38.89 9.99 32.70
N GLN A 304 38.40 10.58 31.61
CA GLN A 304 38.38 12.03 31.44
C GLN A 304 37.47 12.69 32.48
N PHE A 305 36.30 12.10 32.73
CA PHE A 305 35.37 12.59 33.75
C PHE A 305 35.93 12.41 35.16
N GLU A 306 36.47 11.23 35.49
CA GLU A 306 37.03 10.96 36.82
C GLU A 306 38.20 11.90 37.14
N THR A 307 39.10 12.11 36.17
CA THR A 307 40.22 13.04 36.30
C THR A 307 39.74 14.47 36.50
N TYR A 308 38.79 14.92 35.67
CA TYR A 308 38.21 16.26 35.78
C TYR A 308 37.51 16.47 37.12
N TYR A 309 36.67 15.53 37.56
CA TYR A 309 35.96 15.63 38.83
C TYR A 309 36.92 15.68 40.01
N ARG A 310 37.92 14.78 40.06
CA ARG A 310 38.94 14.76 41.11
C ARG A 310 39.76 16.05 41.14
N GLN A 311 40.18 16.55 39.98
CA GLN A 311 40.92 17.81 39.88
C GLN A 311 40.09 18.99 40.38
N GLN A 312 38.83 19.11 39.95
CA GLN A 312 37.94 20.19 40.39
C GLN A 312 37.67 20.14 41.90
N ARG A 313 37.43 18.95 42.47
CA ARG A 313 37.27 18.81 43.93
C ARG A 313 38.55 19.17 44.68
N ARG A 314 39.72 18.87 44.13
CA ARG A 314 41.02 19.28 44.69
C ARG A 314 41.20 20.79 44.67
N GLU A 315 40.93 21.44 43.55
CA GLU A 315 40.99 22.90 43.40
C GLU A 315 40.03 23.61 44.36
N GLN A 316 38.83 23.08 44.58
CA GLN A 316 37.87 23.62 45.54
C GLN A 316 38.39 23.64 46.99
N ILE A 317 39.21 22.66 47.39
CA ILE A 317 39.88 22.66 48.70
C ILE A 317 40.95 23.76 48.75
N PHE A 318 41.72 23.93 47.68
CA PHE A 318 42.78 24.95 47.61
C PHE A 318 42.23 26.38 47.56
N LEU A 319 41.04 26.57 47.01
CA LEU A 319 40.31 27.84 46.96
C LEU A 319 39.63 28.21 48.29
N TRP A 320 39.67 27.34 49.32
CA TRP A 320 39.22 27.74 50.64
C TRP A 320 40.19 28.75 51.25
N PRO A 321 39.71 29.86 51.83
CA PRO A 321 40.58 30.78 52.54
C PRO A 321 41.30 30.01 53.64
N ARG A 322 42.64 29.94 53.56
CA ARG A 322 43.44 29.53 54.70
C ARG A 322 43.09 30.47 55.85
N PRO A 323 42.67 29.98 57.02
CA PRO A 323 42.32 30.88 58.11
C PRO A 323 43.57 31.70 58.46
N HIS A 324 43.48 33.02 58.32
CA HIS A 324 44.52 33.92 58.83
C HIS A 324 44.63 33.69 60.34
N VAL A 325 45.84 33.64 60.88
CA VAL A 325 46.15 33.28 62.29
C VAL A 325 45.34 34.10 63.31
N SER A 326 44.90 35.31 62.96
CA SER A 326 44.02 36.17 63.78
C SER A 326 42.55 35.70 63.85
N MET A 327 42.04 35.00 62.82
CA MET A 327 40.68 34.47 62.75
C MET A 327 40.51 33.13 63.51
N LEU A 328 41.61 32.44 63.78
CA LEU A 328 41.67 31.25 64.65
C LEU A 328 41.49 31.59 66.14
N GLY A 329 41.67 32.86 66.53
CA GLY A 329 41.47 33.32 67.91
C GLY A 329 40.00 33.47 68.32
N LYS A 330 39.05 33.46 67.36
CA LYS A 330 37.60 33.53 67.65
C LYS A 330 36.97 32.14 67.43
N LEU A 331 36.41 31.54 68.49
CA LEU A 331 35.78 30.20 68.47
C LEU A 331 34.77 30.01 67.32
N ASN A 332 34.05 31.08 66.97
CA ASN A 332 33.04 31.08 65.90
C ASN A 332 33.64 30.95 64.50
N GLY A 333 34.84 31.50 64.26
CA GLY A 333 35.56 31.37 62.99
C GLY A 333 36.06 29.93 62.77
N PHE A 334 36.57 29.31 63.84
CA PHE A 334 36.99 27.90 63.83
C PHE A 334 35.80 26.95 63.62
N SER A 335 34.69 27.15 64.33
CA SER A 335 33.46 26.36 64.17
C SER A 335 32.90 26.44 62.74
N SER A 336 32.90 27.63 62.13
CA SER A 336 32.45 27.82 60.73
C SER A 336 33.35 27.08 59.72
N ASN A 337 34.67 27.09 59.95
CA ASN A 337 35.62 26.37 59.09
C ASN A 337 35.52 24.85 59.25
N LEU A 338 35.29 24.35 60.47
CA LEU A 338 35.05 22.93 60.71
C LEU A 338 33.76 22.45 60.03
N LYS A 339 32.65 23.19 60.18
CA LYS A 339 31.38 22.86 59.50
C LYS A 339 31.56 22.78 57.98
N LYS A 340 32.25 23.75 57.39
CA LYS A 340 32.62 23.75 55.97
C LYS A 340 33.42 22.50 55.58
N THR A 341 34.48 22.20 56.32
CA THR A 341 35.38 21.06 56.07
C THR A 341 34.66 19.72 56.18
N THR A 342 33.89 19.52 57.25
CA THR A 342 33.08 18.32 57.49
C THR A 342 32.06 18.11 56.36
N GLY A 343 31.38 19.17 55.93
CA GLY A 343 30.45 19.09 54.81
C GLY A 343 31.11 18.67 53.49
N PHE A 344 32.33 19.14 53.20
CA PHE A 344 33.07 18.73 52.01
C PHE A 344 33.47 17.25 52.04
N PHE A 345 33.95 16.73 53.17
CA PHE A 345 34.32 15.32 53.29
C PHE A 345 33.11 14.40 53.14
N ILE A 346 31.99 14.75 53.78
CA ILE A 346 30.73 14.00 53.67
C ILE A 346 30.29 13.90 52.21
N ILE A 347 30.31 15.02 51.47
CA ILE A 347 29.89 15.07 50.07
C ILE A 347 30.78 14.20 49.16
N ASN A 348 32.09 14.19 49.38
CA ASN A 348 33.00 13.37 48.56
C ASN A 348 32.87 11.88 48.89
N GLY A 349 32.59 11.52 50.14
CA GLY A 349 32.37 10.12 50.55
C GLY A 349 31.04 9.54 50.08
N PHE A 350 30.15 10.33 49.46
CA PHE A 350 28.95 9.82 48.79
C PHE A 350 29.13 9.58 47.29
N VAL A 351 30.22 10.07 46.69
CA VAL A 351 30.49 9.96 45.24
C VAL A 351 31.53 8.88 44.93
N PHE A 352 32.41 8.58 45.90
CA PHE A 352 33.36 7.49 45.91
C PHE A 352 33.19 6.72 47.21
#